data_AF-A0A4V4KM60-F1
#
_entry.id   AF-A0A4V4KM60-F1
#
_cell.length_a   1.000
_cell.length_b   1.000
_cell.length_c   1.000
_cell.angle_alpha   90.00
_cell.angle_beta   90.00
_cell.angle_gamma   90.00
#
_symmetry.space_group_name_H-M   'P 1'
#
loop_
_entity.id
_entity.type
_entity.pdbx_description
1 polymer ?
#
loop_
_entity_poly.entity_id
_entity_poly.type
_entity_poly.pdbx_seq_one_letter_code
_entity_poly.pdbx_strand_id
1 'polypeptide(L)'
;MIIKPLLSLVGLTAPSKNIWANTTNVIAFGDSYSYVLGTSGRQNYSFIGDYQNLGFSSQTLLNNKIVQSQTSTAEGGPNWLEHLTGCGVNAGTTSPLDCNIQLWDFAFAGADIGTQYTPRHKYFTVPLVNQTQQFLTYAQPALANITTPESTLASFWIGTNDIFDTATSTVPFKTVYTNMIASLFASMQTIHDAGYRNFLVMNLAPLDKTPKNVLKRRPLPNTNMVNQFNSILANQAAAFQKKNADSNVALFDTNTFLNGVLKNPGQYGIKNTTGFCAAWNQPNVVANAGQYGCQPMDEYFWFNTAHLTSHVHEILATEVQKFLSGSS
;
A
#
# COMPACT_ATOMS: atom_id res chain seq x y z
N MET A 1 -7.51 27.69 10.46
CA MET A 1 -6.78 27.45 11.72
C MET A 1 -5.45 26.82 11.32
N ILE A 2 -4.35 27.53 11.54
CA ILE A 2 -3.02 27.12 11.08
C ILE A 2 -2.59 25.90 11.89
N ILE A 3 -2.44 24.76 11.21
CA ILE A 3 -1.92 23.52 11.79
C ILE A 3 -0.48 23.80 12.22
N LYS A 4 -0.19 23.69 13.53
CA LYS A 4 1.20 23.65 14.00
C LYS A 4 1.75 22.25 13.70
N PRO A 5 2.94 22.13 13.08
CA PRO A 5 3.54 20.83 12.82
C PRO A 5 3.83 20.15 14.16
N LEU A 6 3.26 18.96 14.35
CA LEU A 6 3.60 18.10 15.48
C LEU A 6 5.07 17.66 15.32
N LEU A 7 5.89 18.04 16.30
CA LEU A 7 7.18 17.47 16.70
C LEU A 7 7.98 16.71 15.63
N SER A 8 9.11 17.31 15.24
CA SER A 8 10.20 16.70 14.49
C SER A 8 10.63 15.35 15.09
N LEU A 9 10.27 14.26 14.43
CA LEU A 9 10.93 12.97 14.56
C LEU A 9 12.16 12.98 13.64
N VAL A 10 13.33 12.75 14.25
CA VAL A 10 14.61 12.54 13.56
C VAL A 10 14.42 11.46 12.49
N GLY A 11 14.52 11.83 11.21
CA GLY A 11 14.58 10.89 10.08
C GLY A 11 13.54 11.06 8.97
N LEU A 12 12.54 11.93 9.12
CA LEU A 12 11.59 12.22 8.03
C LEU A 12 12.17 13.28 7.10
N THR A 13 12.56 12.87 5.90
CA THR A 13 12.89 13.81 4.82
C THR A 13 11.66 13.91 3.94
N ALA A 14 10.96 15.05 3.98
CA ALA A 14 10.09 15.43 2.88
C ALA A 14 10.91 15.32 1.58
N PRO A 15 10.32 14.87 0.46
CA PRO A 15 11.07 14.79 -0.77
C PRO A 15 11.67 16.17 -1.08
N SER A 16 12.93 16.19 -1.49
CA SER A 16 13.66 17.45 -1.78
C SER A 16 13.07 18.22 -2.97
N LYS A 17 12.11 17.62 -3.67
CA LYS A 17 11.40 18.13 -4.84
C LYS A 17 9.93 17.74 -4.76
N ASN A 18 9.08 18.51 -5.43
CA ASN A 18 7.71 18.13 -5.68
C ASN A 18 7.69 16.98 -6.72
N ILE A 19 7.53 15.75 -6.23
CA ILE A 19 7.45 14.54 -7.06
C ILE A 19 6.11 14.51 -7.80
N TRP A 20 5.05 14.97 -7.15
CA TRP A 20 3.68 14.83 -7.66
C TRP A 20 3.39 15.69 -8.89
N ALA A 21 3.95 16.89 -8.98
CA ALA A 21 3.64 17.87 -10.03
C ALA A 21 3.80 17.35 -11.47
N ASN A 22 4.76 16.43 -11.69
CA ASN A 22 5.04 15.85 -13.00
C ASN A 22 4.67 14.36 -13.09
N THR A 23 4.00 13.81 -12.07
CA THR A 23 3.58 12.41 -12.07
C THR A 23 2.38 12.24 -12.99
N THR A 24 2.52 11.38 -14.00
CA THR A 24 1.43 11.01 -14.92
C THR A 24 1.04 9.54 -14.80
N ASN A 25 1.88 8.74 -14.14
CA ASN A 25 1.64 7.31 -13.93
C ASN A 25 2.11 6.88 -12.54
N VAL A 26 1.39 5.94 -11.94
CA VAL A 26 1.78 5.23 -10.73
C VAL A 26 1.90 3.74 -11.06
N ILE A 27 3.06 3.16 -10.75
CA ILE A 27 3.24 1.71 -10.69
C ILE A 27 3.29 1.31 -9.22
N ALA A 28 2.45 0.36 -8.82
CA ALA A 28 2.30 0.01 -7.42
C ALA A 28 2.74 -1.41 -7.12
N PHE A 29 3.48 -1.58 -6.02
CA PHE A 29 3.92 -2.85 -5.49
C PHE A 29 3.58 -2.92 -4.00
N GLY A 30 3.11 -4.08 -3.54
CA GLY A 30 2.63 -4.17 -2.17
C GLY A 30 1.79 -5.39 -1.85
N ASP A 31 1.06 -5.27 -0.75
CA ASP A 31 0.15 -6.28 -0.24
C ASP A 31 -1.33 -5.86 -0.34
N SER A 32 -2.16 -6.37 0.57
CA SER A 32 -3.60 -6.10 0.59
C SER A 32 -3.95 -4.64 0.83
N TYR A 33 -3.05 -3.84 1.42
CA TYR A 33 -3.26 -2.40 1.58
C TYR A 33 -3.22 -1.61 0.26
N SER A 34 -2.72 -2.23 -0.82
CA SER A 34 -2.50 -1.55 -2.11
C SER A 34 -3.11 -2.28 -3.30
N TYR A 35 -3.46 -3.57 -3.19
CA TYR A 35 -4.02 -4.29 -4.33
C TYR A 35 -5.33 -3.65 -4.82
N VAL A 36 -5.46 -3.56 -6.14
CA VAL A 36 -6.74 -3.25 -6.82
C VAL A 36 -7.12 -4.44 -7.70
N LEU A 37 -8.42 -4.73 -7.80
CA LEU A 37 -8.89 -5.80 -8.68
C LEU A 37 -8.89 -5.34 -10.13
N GLY A 38 -8.40 -6.19 -11.03
CA GLY A 38 -8.51 -6.00 -12.47
C GLY A 38 -9.31 -7.10 -13.14
N THR A 39 -9.86 -6.81 -14.32
CA THR A 39 -10.60 -7.78 -15.15
C THR A 39 -9.80 -9.00 -15.59
N SER A 40 -8.47 -8.89 -15.63
CA SER A 40 -7.50 -9.97 -15.91
C SER A 40 -6.73 -10.39 -14.66
N GLY A 41 -7.19 -9.95 -13.50
CA GLY A 41 -6.62 -10.24 -12.19
C GLY A 41 -7.29 -11.42 -11.51
N ARG A 42 -6.77 -11.78 -10.34
CA ARG A 42 -7.37 -12.79 -9.49
C ARG A 42 -8.36 -12.13 -8.55
N GLN A 43 -9.62 -12.55 -8.59
CA GLN A 43 -10.70 -12.03 -7.74
C GLN A 43 -10.27 -11.98 -6.26
N ASN A 44 -10.33 -10.78 -5.66
CA ASN A 44 -9.92 -10.44 -4.29
C ASN A 44 -8.40 -10.41 -4.03
N TYR A 45 -7.54 -10.44 -5.06
CA TYR A 45 -6.09 -10.53 -4.85
C TYR A 45 -5.22 -9.63 -5.72
N SER A 46 -5.57 -9.39 -6.99
CA SER A 46 -4.63 -8.71 -7.89
C SER A 46 -5.32 -8.00 -9.04
N PHE A 47 -4.60 -7.04 -9.61
CA PHE A 47 -4.96 -6.38 -10.85
C PHE A 47 -4.74 -7.31 -12.05
N ILE A 48 -3.62 -8.04 -12.08
CA ILE A 48 -3.25 -8.87 -13.22
C ILE A 48 -2.54 -10.17 -12.79
N GLY A 49 -3.05 -11.30 -13.28
CA GLY A 49 -2.42 -12.61 -13.10
C GLY A 49 -2.24 -13.05 -11.64
N ASP A 50 -1.47 -14.13 -11.47
CA ASP A 50 -1.05 -14.65 -10.17
C ASP A 50 0.29 -15.40 -10.31
N TYR A 51 0.81 -15.99 -9.24
CA TYR A 51 2.13 -16.63 -9.27
C TYR A 51 2.21 -17.82 -10.23
N GLN A 52 1.09 -18.51 -10.50
CA GLN A 52 1.08 -19.65 -11.42
C GLN A 52 1.02 -19.18 -12.88
N ASN A 53 0.48 -17.98 -13.11
CA ASN A 53 0.34 -17.36 -14.42
C ASN A 53 0.93 -15.93 -14.37
N LEU A 54 2.24 -15.85 -14.10
CA LEU A 54 2.91 -14.57 -13.86
C LEU A 54 2.99 -13.73 -15.15
N GLY A 55 3.18 -14.39 -16.29
CA GLY A 55 3.31 -13.73 -17.59
C GLY A 55 1.97 -13.38 -18.23
N PHE A 56 1.98 -12.27 -18.97
CA PHE A 56 0.83 -11.81 -19.75
C PHE A 56 1.30 -11.10 -21.03
N SER A 57 0.40 -11.00 -22.01
CA SER A 57 0.66 -10.27 -23.25
C SER A 57 0.43 -8.76 -23.06
N SER A 58 1.02 -7.94 -23.93
CA SER A 58 0.73 -6.49 -23.98
C SER A 58 -0.76 -6.23 -24.15
N GLN A 59 -1.45 -7.02 -24.99
CA GLN A 59 -2.90 -6.87 -25.19
C GLN A 59 -3.69 -7.16 -23.90
N THR A 60 -3.26 -8.15 -23.12
CA THR A 60 -3.88 -8.48 -21.83
C THR A 60 -3.74 -7.30 -20.87
N LEU A 61 -2.54 -6.71 -20.74
CA LEU A 61 -2.32 -5.56 -19.88
C LEU A 61 -3.15 -4.35 -20.31
N LEU A 62 -3.09 -3.98 -21.59
CA LEU A 62 -3.73 -2.75 -22.09
C LEU A 62 -5.26 -2.84 -22.13
N ASN A 63 -5.83 -4.05 -22.23
CA ASN A 63 -7.27 -4.26 -22.11
C ASN A 63 -7.73 -4.43 -20.66
N ASN A 64 -6.81 -4.60 -19.71
CA ASN A 64 -7.17 -4.82 -18.32
C ASN A 64 -7.75 -3.55 -17.71
N LYS A 65 -8.94 -3.66 -17.14
CA LYS A 65 -9.62 -2.55 -16.46
C LYS A 65 -9.59 -2.77 -14.96
N ILE A 66 -9.40 -1.69 -14.20
CA ILE A 66 -9.65 -1.65 -12.77
C ILE A 66 -11.14 -1.88 -12.55
N VAL A 67 -11.49 -2.81 -11.68
CA VAL A 67 -12.86 -3.11 -11.28
C VAL A 67 -13.09 -2.49 -9.92
N GLN A 68 -14.15 -1.70 -9.76
CA GLN A 68 -14.51 -1.08 -8.49
C GLN A 68 -15.87 -1.59 -7.98
N SER A 69 -15.83 -2.22 -6.81
CA SER A 69 -16.96 -2.83 -6.10
C SER A 69 -16.60 -3.01 -4.62
N GLN A 70 -17.55 -3.45 -3.78
CA GLN A 70 -17.25 -3.71 -2.36
C GLN A 70 -16.08 -4.70 -2.14
N THR A 71 -15.81 -5.61 -3.08
CA THR A 71 -14.79 -6.66 -2.95
C THR A 71 -13.63 -6.51 -3.92
N SER A 72 -13.47 -5.33 -4.57
CA SER A 72 -12.33 -5.10 -5.47
C SER A 72 -11.03 -4.79 -4.74
N THR A 73 -11.11 -4.48 -3.46
CA THR A 73 -9.98 -4.13 -2.59
C THR A 73 -10.17 -4.84 -1.23
N ALA A 74 -9.30 -4.60 -0.24
CA ALA A 74 -9.47 -5.15 1.12
C ALA A 74 -10.22 -4.18 2.06
N GLU A 75 -10.66 -3.03 1.54
CA GLU A 75 -11.12 -1.85 2.29
C GLU A 75 -12.64 -1.59 2.18
N GLY A 76 -13.34 -2.41 1.38
CA GLY A 76 -14.78 -2.23 1.10
C GLY A 76 -15.10 -1.18 0.04
N GLY A 77 -14.09 -0.64 -0.65
CA GLY A 77 -14.22 0.41 -1.65
C GLY A 77 -12.83 0.86 -2.13
N PRO A 78 -12.70 2.00 -2.81
CA PRO A 78 -11.41 2.44 -3.35
C PRO A 78 -10.30 2.50 -2.30
N ASN A 79 -9.12 1.99 -2.62
CA ASN A 79 -7.96 2.10 -1.75
C ASN A 79 -7.21 3.42 -1.98
N TRP A 80 -6.07 3.59 -1.31
CA TRP A 80 -5.34 4.87 -1.32
C TRP A 80 -4.73 5.21 -2.68
N LEU A 81 -4.40 4.21 -3.52
CA LEU A 81 -3.87 4.43 -4.86
C LEU A 81 -4.95 4.94 -5.81
N GLU A 82 -6.15 4.35 -5.71
CA GLU A 82 -7.30 4.78 -6.50
C GLU A 82 -7.67 6.22 -6.13
N HIS A 83 -7.72 6.55 -4.84
CA HIS A 83 -7.95 7.93 -4.36
C HIS A 83 -6.82 8.89 -4.76
N LEU A 84 -5.55 8.47 -4.64
CA LEU A 84 -4.39 9.32 -4.96
C LEU A 84 -4.36 9.67 -6.46
N THR A 85 -4.69 8.72 -7.33
CA THR A 85 -4.66 8.89 -8.78
C THR A 85 -5.97 9.38 -9.37
N GLY A 86 -7.08 9.21 -8.64
CA GLY A 86 -8.45 9.35 -9.16
C GLY A 86 -8.86 8.21 -10.12
N CYS A 87 -8.01 7.22 -10.33
CA CYS A 87 -8.22 6.13 -11.29
C CYS A 87 -8.94 4.96 -10.63
N GLY A 88 -10.16 4.64 -11.07
CA GLY A 88 -10.93 3.50 -10.51
C GLY A 88 -11.75 3.81 -9.26
N VAL A 89 -11.89 5.08 -8.84
CA VAL A 89 -12.63 5.45 -7.61
C VAL A 89 -14.14 5.16 -7.70
N ASN A 90 -14.73 5.28 -8.89
CA ASN A 90 -16.18 5.08 -9.08
C ASN A 90 -16.51 3.63 -9.41
N ALA A 91 -17.66 3.15 -8.93
CA ALA A 91 -18.15 1.80 -9.19
C ALA A 91 -18.21 1.47 -10.69
N GLY A 92 -17.87 0.22 -11.04
CA GLY A 92 -17.83 -0.26 -12.42
C GLY A 92 -16.43 -0.64 -12.86
N THR A 93 -16.09 -0.38 -14.13
CA THR A 93 -14.76 -0.69 -14.67
C THR A 93 -14.11 0.54 -15.30
N THR A 94 -12.86 0.80 -14.97
CA THR A 94 -12.09 1.94 -15.48
C THR A 94 -10.83 1.44 -16.20
N SER A 95 -10.58 1.88 -17.43
CA SER A 95 -9.27 1.61 -18.06
C SER A 95 -8.21 2.53 -17.47
N PRO A 96 -7.03 2.03 -17.06
CA PRO A 96 -5.92 2.90 -16.66
C PRO A 96 -5.54 3.93 -17.73
N LEU A 97 -5.76 3.62 -19.02
CA LEU A 97 -5.47 4.52 -20.14
C LEU A 97 -6.40 5.73 -20.22
N ASP A 98 -7.58 5.67 -19.61
CA ASP A 98 -8.55 6.77 -19.59
C ASP A 98 -8.33 7.71 -18.38
N CYS A 99 -7.38 7.40 -17.50
CA CYS A 99 -7.11 8.16 -16.28
C CYS A 99 -6.10 9.28 -16.53
N ASN A 100 -6.32 10.44 -15.87
CA ASN A 100 -5.37 11.56 -15.89
C ASN A 100 -4.01 11.18 -15.30
N ILE A 101 -4.03 10.38 -14.23
CA ILE A 101 -2.86 9.69 -13.69
C ILE A 101 -3.14 8.20 -13.80
N GLN A 102 -2.39 7.50 -14.63
CA GLN A 102 -2.62 6.08 -14.87
C GLN A 102 -2.19 5.26 -13.63
N LEU A 103 -2.97 4.26 -13.27
CA LEU A 103 -2.65 3.34 -12.17
C LEU A 103 -2.41 1.93 -12.74
N TRP A 104 -1.16 1.46 -12.61
CA TRP A 104 -0.74 0.12 -12.99
C TRP A 104 -0.30 -0.65 -11.74
N ASP A 105 -1.23 -1.42 -11.17
CA ASP A 105 -1.02 -2.11 -9.91
C ASP A 105 -0.47 -3.52 -10.09
N PHE A 106 0.58 -3.83 -9.32
CA PHE A 106 1.19 -5.15 -9.20
C PHE A 106 1.19 -5.64 -7.75
N ALA A 107 0.57 -4.90 -6.83
CA ALA A 107 0.36 -5.37 -5.47
C ALA A 107 -0.52 -6.63 -5.48
N PHE A 108 -0.28 -7.50 -4.49
CA PHE A 108 -0.98 -8.77 -4.39
C PHE A 108 -1.43 -9.01 -2.95
N ALA A 109 -2.73 -9.22 -2.73
CA ALA A 109 -3.25 -9.42 -1.38
C ALA A 109 -2.61 -10.64 -0.69
N GLY A 110 -2.06 -10.43 0.50
CA GLY A 110 -1.33 -11.46 1.25
C GLY A 110 0.13 -11.65 0.80
N ALA A 111 0.69 -10.75 -0.01
CA ALA A 111 2.11 -10.80 -0.36
C ALA A 111 3.01 -10.48 0.82
N ASP A 112 4.05 -11.30 0.98
CA ASP A 112 5.25 -10.97 1.72
C ASP A 112 6.33 -10.41 0.79
N ILE A 113 7.45 -9.95 1.35
CA ILE A 113 8.58 -9.47 0.55
C ILE A 113 9.19 -10.59 -0.30
N GLY A 114 9.36 -11.80 0.25
CA GLY A 114 10.01 -12.89 -0.47
C GLY A 114 9.89 -14.25 0.20
N THR A 115 9.79 -15.30 -0.62
CA THR A 115 9.57 -16.69 -0.15
C THR A 115 10.76 -17.30 0.57
N GLN A 116 11.94 -16.66 0.50
CA GLN A 116 13.12 -17.06 1.26
C GLN A 116 12.97 -16.77 2.77
N TYR A 117 11.98 -15.97 3.18
CA TYR A 117 11.75 -15.62 4.58
C TYR A 117 10.49 -16.25 5.16
N THR A 118 9.38 -16.20 4.41
CA THR A 118 8.08 -16.74 4.81
C THR A 118 7.46 -17.55 3.68
N PRO A 119 6.71 -18.63 3.97
CA PRO A 119 5.97 -19.34 2.94
C PRO A 119 4.82 -18.48 2.42
N ARG A 120 4.45 -18.67 1.16
CA ARG A 120 3.30 -17.95 0.58
C ARG A 120 2.01 -18.30 1.30
N HIS A 121 1.20 -17.29 1.62
CA HIS A 121 -0.13 -17.48 2.22
C HIS A 121 -1.07 -18.34 1.38
N LYS A 122 -0.91 -18.24 0.05
CA LYS A 122 -1.56 -19.09 -0.95
C LYS A 122 -0.53 -19.51 -1.99
N TYR A 123 -0.73 -20.70 -2.56
CA TYR A 123 0.14 -21.23 -3.64
C TYR A 123 0.12 -20.41 -4.93
N PHE A 124 -0.71 -19.36 -5.01
CA PHE A 124 -0.79 -18.41 -6.11
C PHE A 124 -0.37 -16.98 -5.71
N THR A 125 0.00 -16.73 -4.45
CA THR A 125 0.42 -15.39 -4.00
C THR A 125 1.71 -14.96 -4.67
N VAL A 126 1.75 -13.72 -5.18
CA VAL A 126 2.92 -13.11 -5.80
C VAL A 126 3.67 -12.26 -4.76
N PRO A 127 4.84 -12.69 -4.25
CA PRO A 127 5.64 -11.88 -3.32
C PRO A 127 6.27 -10.68 -4.04
N LEU A 128 6.67 -9.65 -3.29
CA LEU A 128 7.20 -8.39 -3.84
C LEU A 128 8.31 -8.59 -4.89
N VAL A 129 9.29 -9.45 -4.60
CA VAL A 129 10.40 -9.76 -5.53
C VAL A 129 9.89 -10.24 -6.89
N ASN A 130 8.78 -10.97 -6.91
CA ASN A 130 8.15 -11.43 -8.15
C ASN A 130 7.22 -10.38 -8.77
N GLN A 131 6.63 -9.47 -7.99
CA GLN A 131 5.83 -8.36 -8.52
C GLN A 131 6.70 -7.41 -9.35
N THR A 132 7.88 -7.02 -8.84
CA THR A 132 8.82 -6.16 -9.60
C THR A 132 9.37 -6.88 -10.83
N GLN A 133 9.67 -8.18 -10.72
CA GLN A 133 10.06 -8.98 -11.88
C GLN A 133 8.94 -9.07 -12.93
N GLN A 134 7.69 -9.28 -12.51
CA GLN A 134 6.53 -9.34 -13.40
C GLN A 134 6.36 -8.04 -14.17
N PHE A 135 6.46 -6.90 -13.47
CA PHE A 135 6.42 -5.59 -14.09
C PHE A 135 7.53 -5.42 -15.14
N LEU A 136 8.79 -5.65 -14.75
CA LEU A 136 9.95 -5.46 -15.64
C LEU A 136 9.92 -6.38 -16.86
N THR A 137 9.42 -7.60 -16.71
CA THR A 137 9.41 -8.59 -17.80
C THR A 137 8.27 -8.35 -18.78
N TYR A 138 7.07 -8.04 -18.27
CA TYR A 138 5.85 -8.09 -19.09
C TYR A 138 5.17 -6.73 -19.27
N ALA A 139 5.20 -5.87 -18.26
CA ALA A 139 4.49 -4.58 -18.34
C ALA A 139 5.36 -3.45 -18.86
N GLN A 140 6.59 -3.30 -18.38
CA GLN A 140 7.46 -2.21 -18.77
C GLN A 140 7.69 -2.15 -20.30
N PRO A 141 7.92 -3.27 -21.03
CA PRO A 141 7.97 -3.25 -22.49
C PRO A 141 6.63 -2.87 -23.15
N ALA A 142 5.50 -3.31 -22.58
CA ALA A 142 4.16 -3.01 -23.11
C ALA A 142 3.77 -1.54 -22.94
N LEU A 143 4.29 -0.88 -21.89
CA LEU A 143 4.01 0.51 -21.55
C LEU A 143 5.04 1.51 -22.11
N ALA A 144 6.09 1.05 -22.80
CA ALA A 144 7.21 1.88 -23.24
C ALA A 144 6.83 3.07 -24.15
N ASN A 145 5.71 2.97 -24.87
CA ASN A 145 5.18 4.05 -25.73
C ASN A 145 4.00 4.82 -25.10
N ILE A 146 3.63 4.49 -23.86
CA ILE A 146 2.47 5.05 -23.15
C ILE A 146 2.93 5.85 -21.92
N THR A 147 3.93 5.34 -21.21
CA THR A 147 4.45 5.91 -19.96
C THR A 147 5.94 6.19 -20.09
N THR A 148 6.45 7.15 -19.33
CA THR A 148 7.90 7.39 -19.21
C THR A 148 8.37 7.17 -17.78
N PRO A 149 9.53 6.52 -17.56
CA PRO A 149 10.05 6.28 -16.22
C PRO A 149 10.23 7.56 -15.38
N GLU A 150 10.55 8.69 -16.01
CA GLU A 150 10.80 9.98 -15.36
C GLU A 150 9.51 10.62 -14.80
N SER A 151 8.36 10.36 -15.42
CA SER A 151 7.04 10.85 -15.01
C SER A 151 6.23 9.79 -14.24
N THR A 152 6.87 8.67 -13.91
CA THR A 152 6.24 7.56 -13.18
C THR A 152 6.69 7.54 -11.73
N LEU A 153 5.73 7.42 -10.81
CA LEU A 153 5.96 7.14 -9.40
C LEU A 153 5.88 5.63 -9.16
N ALA A 154 6.97 5.04 -8.65
CA ALA A 154 6.97 3.65 -8.18
C ALA A 154 6.68 3.60 -6.68
N SER A 155 5.53 3.06 -6.29
CA SER A 155 5.11 2.99 -4.88
C SER A 155 5.29 1.60 -4.28
N PHE A 156 5.77 1.55 -3.04
CA PHE A 156 6.04 0.34 -2.27
C PHE A 156 5.36 0.45 -0.89
N TRP A 157 4.33 -0.37 -0.66
CA TRP A 157 3.74 -0.55 0.66
C TRP A 157 3.53 -2.05 0.96
N ILE A 158 4.47 -2.60 1.73
CA ILE A 158 4.65 -4.04 1.93
C ILE A 158 5.24 -4.27 3.33
N GLY A 159 5.07 -5.46 3.88
CA GLY A 159 5.63 -5.86 5.17
C GLY A 159 4.57 -6.20 6.23
N THR A 160 3.29 -5.95 5.92
CA THR A 160 2.19 -6.29 6.84
C THR A 160 2.15 -7.79 7.11
N ASN A 161 2.21 -8.59 6.05
CA ASN A 161 2.19 -10.04 6.18
C ASN A 161 3.49 -10.54 6.82
N ASP A 162 4.64 -9.99 6.44
CA ASP A 162 5.95 -10.39 6.95
C ASP A 162 6.02 -10.26 8.48
N ILE A 163 5.52 -9.15 9.04
CA ILE A 163 5.55 -8.92 10.49
C ILE A 163 4.54 -9.80 11.23
N PHE A 164 3.38 -10.12 10.63
CA PHE A 164 2.42 -11.06 11.21
C PHE A 164 2.98 -12.49 11.22
N ASP A 165 3.55 -12.94 10.12
CA ASP A 165 4.05 -14.31 9.94
C ASP A 165 5.30 -14.58 10.76
N THR A 166 6.14 -13.57 10.93
CA THR A 166 7.34 -13.68 11.76
C THR A 166 7.07 -13.40 13.22
N ALA A 167 5.84 -13.05 13.64
CA ALA A 167 5.58 -12.55 15.00
C ALA A 167 5.92 -13.51 16.13
N THR A 168 6.01 -14.81 15.84
CA THR A 168 6.41 -15.86 16.78
C THR A 168 7.77 -16.48 16.43
N SER A 169 8.54 -15.85 15.55
CA SER A 169 9.88 -16.30 15.16
C SER A 169 10.82 -16.36 16.36
N THR A 170 11.67 -17.39 16.38
CA THR A 170 12.75 -17.54 17.37
C THR A 170 14.01 -16.78 16.97
N VAL A 171 14.10 -16.33 15.71
CA VAL A 171 15.19 -15.49 15.23
C VAL A 171 14.95 -14.04 15.70
N PRO A 172 15.98 -13.31 16.15
CA PRO A 172 15.83 -11.92 16.52
C PRO A 172 15.18 -11.09 15.41
N PHE A 173 14.08 -10.41 15.73
CA PHE A 173 13.32 -9.59 14.78
C PHE A 173 14.21 -8.60 14.01
N LYS A 174 15.25 -8.05 14.64
CA LYS A 174 16.16 -7.09 14.01
C LYS A 174 16.85 -7.72 12.81
N THR A 175 17.32 -8.96 12.95
CA THR A 175 18.00 -9.71 11.88
C THR A 175 17.03 -10.05 10.76
N VAL A 176 15.85 -10.59 11.10
CA VAL A 176 14.84 -10.98 10.12
C VAL A 176 14.37 -9.78 9.29
N TYR A 177 13.97 -8.69 9.96
CA TYR A 177 13.50 -7.48 9.29
C TYR A 177 14.59 -6.80 8.47
N THR A 178 15.84 -6.79 8.95
CA THR A 178 16.96 -6.24 8.17
C THR A 178 17.12 -6.97 6.84
N ASN A 179 17.07 -8.30 6.84
CA ASN A 179 17.21 -9.09 5.63
C ASN A 179 16.01 -8.96 4.69
N MET A 180 14.79 -9.01 5.22
CA MET A 180 13.56 -8.80 4.45
C MET A 180 13.57 -7.43 3.76
N ILE A 181 13.80 -6.36 4.52
CA ILE A 181 13.83 -5.00 3.99
C ILE A 181 14.98 -4.80 2.99
N ALA A 182 16.12 -5.49 3.16
CA ALA A 182 17.18 -5.48 2.16
C ALA A 182 16.72 -6.07 0.81
N SER A 183 15.89 -7.13 0.81
CA SER A 183 15.29 -7.65 -0.42
C SER A 183 14.27 -6.70 -1.06
N LEU A 184 13.53 -5.93 -0.24
CA LEU A 184 12.67 -4.84 -0.74
C LEU A 184 13.52 -3.82 -1.50
N PHE A 185 14.61 -3.33 -0.91
CA PHE A 185 15.46 -2.34 -1.57
C PHE A 185 16.27 -2.91 -2.74
N ALA A 186 16.58 -4.21 -2.74
CA ALA A 186 17.11 -4.89 -3.92
C ALA A 186 16.09 -4.92 -5.07
N SER A 187 14.81 -5.16 -4.77
CA SER A 187 13.72 -5.09 -5.75
C SER A 187 13.49 -3.67 -6.26
N MET A 188 13.58 -2.67 -5.38
CA MET A 188 13.51 -1.27 -5.76
C MET A 188 14.72 -0.85 -6.62
N GLN A 189 15.90 -1.44 -6.39
CA GLN A 189 17.09 -1.21 -7.23
C GLN A 189 16.87 -1.72 -8.66
N THR A 190 16.18 -2.85 -8.88
CA THR A 190 15.92 -3.30 -10.26
C THR A 190 14.98 -2.35 -11.01
N ILE A 191 14.01 -1.76 -10.33
CA ILE A 191 13.15 -0.71 -10.88
C ILE A 191 13.96 0.56 -11.18
N HIS A 192 14.86 0.96 -10.29
CA HIS A 192 15.80 2.06 -10.54
C HIS A 192 16.68 1.82 -11.78
N ASP A 193 17.26 0.64 -11.88
CA ASP A 193 18.17 0.28 -12.98
C ASP A 193 17.44 0.24 -14.33
N ALA A 194 16.11 0.10 -14.31
CA ALA A 194 15.22 0.21 -15.48
C ALA A 194 14.81 1.65 -15.85
N GLY A 195 15.37 2.68 -15.17
CA GLY A 195 15.20 4.09 -15.52
C GLY A 195 14.26 4.89 -14.62
N TYR A 196 13.53 4.24 -13.69
CA TYR A 196 12.62 4.93 -12.78
C TYR A 196 13.39 5.70 -11.72
N ARG A 197 12.92 6.92 -11.40
CA ARG A 197 13.62 7.82 -10.45
C ARG A 197 12.76 8.31 -9.30
N ASN A 198 11.45 8.17 -9.36
CA ASN A 198 10.56 8.62 -8.29
C ASN A 198 10.02 7.42 -7.53
N PHE A 199 10.32 7.37 -6.23
CA PHE A 199 9.95 6.26 -5.37
C PHE A 199 9.17 6.77 -4.16
N LEU A 200 8.02 6.15 -3.91
CA LEU A 200 7.29 6.30 -2.65
C LEU A 200 7.43 5.00 -1.86
N VAL A 201 7.96 5.08 -0.65
CA VAL A 201 8.00 3.97 0.30
C VAL A 201 7.11 4.33 1.48
N MET A 202 6.24 3.41 1.88
CA MET A 202 5.34 3.60 3.02
C MET A 202 5.72 2.63 4.13
N ASN A 203 5.83 3.15 5.35
CA ASN A 203 6.05 2.29 6.51
C ASN A 203 4.73 1.62 6.96
N LEU A 204 4.81 0.71 7.94
CA LEU A 204 3.66 -0.08 8.35
C LEU A 204 2.54 0.78 8.93
N ALA A 205 1.29 0.43 8.63
CA ALA A 205 0.12 0.87 9.39
C ALA A 205 0.30 0.55 10.90
N PRO A 206 -0.50 1.14 11.81
CA PRO A 206 -0.42 0.84 13.24
C PRO A 206 -1.00 -0.56 13.55
N LEU A 207 -0.28 -1.61 13.16
CA LEU A 207 -0.73 -3.00 13.25
C LEU A 207 -0.88 -3.49 14.70
N ASP A 208 -0.18 -2.85 15.63
CA ASP A 208 -0.34 -3.05 17.08
C ASP A 208 -1.68 -2.49 17.61
N LYS A 209 -2.39 -1.69 16.82
CA LYS A 209 -3.70 -1.10 17.11
C LYS A 209 -4.87 -1.75 16.38
N THR A 210 -4.63 -2.86 15.66
CA THR A 210 -5.73 -3.62 15.02
C THR A 210 -6.79 -4.02 16.05
N PRO A 211 -8.06 -4.20 15.65
CA PRO A 211 -9.14 -4.54 16.57
C PRO A 211 -8.84 -5.79 17.42
N LYS A 212 -8.15 -6.77 16.82
CA LYS A 212 -7.73 -7.97 17.53
C LYS A 212 -6.61 -7.70 18.55
N ASN A 213 -5.68 -6.80 18.25
CA ASN A 213 -4.52 -6.54 19.12
C ASN A 213 -4.87 -5.67 20.32
N VAL A 214 -5.79 -4.70 20.20
CA VAL A 214 -6.23 -3.89 21.34
C VAL A 214 -6.97 -4.69 22.42
N LEU A 215 -7.48 -5.88 22.08
CA LEU A 215 -8.15 -6.80 23.01
C LEU A 215 -7.21 -7.85 23.63
N LYS A 216 -5.97 -7.97 23.13
CA LYS A 216 -5.02 -8.99 23.59
C LYS A 216 -4.13 -8.47 24.71
N ARG A 217 -3.91 -9.29 25.74
CA ARG A 217 -2.89 -9.04 26.78
C ARG A 217 -1.46 -9.02 26.22
N ARG A 218 -1.21 -9.80 25.16
CA ARG A 218 0.09 -9.92 24.47
C ARG A 218 -0.15 -9.79 22.96
N PRO A 219 -0.33 -8.56 22.44
CA PRO A 219 -0.60 -8.36 21.02
C PRO A 219 0.61 -8.75 20.18
N LEU A 220 0.34 -9.24 18.97
CA LEU A 220 1.36 -9.58 17.98
C LEU A 220 0.82 -9.19 16.58
N PRO A 221 1.56 -8.39 15.79
CA PRO A 221 2.77 -7.67 16.21
C PRO A 221 2.47 -6.65 17.32
N ASN A 222 3.45 -6.40 18.18
CA ASN A 222 3.36 -5.34 19.20
C ASN A 222 4.08 -4.07 18.73
N THR A 223 3.91 -2.99 19.48
CA THR A 223 4.50 -1.67 19.18
C THR A 223 6.02 -1.73 18.98
N ASN A 224 6.75 -2.55 19.73
CA ASN A 224 8.21 -2.68 19.57
C ASN A 224 8.58 -3.31 18.22
N MET A 225 7.84 -4.34 17.79
CA MET A 225 8.07 -4.97 16.49
C MET A 225 7.79 -3.99 15.34
N VAL A 226 6.66 -3.27 15.41
CA VAL A 226 6.28 -2.26 14.41
C VAL A 226 7.33 -1.15 14.35
N ASN A 227 7.74 -0.59 15.49
CA ASN A 227 8.76 0.45 15.57
C ASN A 227 10.11 -0.02 15.01
N GLN A 228 10.49 -1.27 15.29
CA GLN A 228 11.76 -1.80 14.82
C GLN A 228 11.75 -2.02 13.30
N PHE A 229 10.65 -2.55 12.73
CA PHE A 229 10.49 -2.66 11.28
C PHE A 229 10.58 -1.28 10.62
N ASN A 230 9.79 -0.32 11.10
CA ASN A 230 9.75 1.04 10.55
C ASN A 230 11.10 1.76 10.66
N SER A 231 11.84 1.57 11.75
CA SER A 231 13.19 2.15 11.92
C SER A 231 14.21 1.54 10.94
N ILE A 232 14.16 0.23 10.73
CA ILE A 232 15.04 -0.44 9.74
C ILE A 232 14.70 0.03 8.33
N LEU A 233 13.41 0.14 8.00
CA LEU A 233 12.94 0.65 6.71
C LEU A 233 13.45 2.07 6.46
N ALA A 234 13.33 2.96 7.46
CA ALA A 234 13.82 4.33 7.35
C ALA A 234 15.32 4.42 7.11
N ASN A 235 16.11 3.64 7.85
CA ASN A 235 17.57 3.60 7.67
C ASN A 235 17.97 3.09 6.27
N GLN A 236 17.30 2.05 5.77
CA GLN A 236 17.60 1.52 4.43
C GLN A 236 17.08 2.42 3.31
N ALA A 237 15.96 3.12 3.49
CA ALA A 237 15.49 4.14 2.55
C ALA A 237 16.51 5.29 2.40
N ALA A 238 17.04 5.78 3.53
CA ALA A 238 18.08 6.80 3.54
C ALA A 238 19.39 6.29 2.87
N ALA A 239 19.77 5.03 3.12
CA ALA A 239 20.91 4.42 2.46
C ALA A 239 20.71 4.28 0.94
N PHE A 240 19.51 3.90 0.50
CA PHE A 240 19.16 3.81 -0.91
C PHE A 240 19.22 5.18 -1.60
N GLN A 241 18.64 6.22 -1.01
CA GLN A 241 18.72 7.59 -1.52
C GLN A 241 20.17 8.07 -1.64
N LYS A 242 21.02 7.75 -0.66
CA LYS A 242 22.45 8.11 -0.70
C LYS A 242 23.19 7.39 -1.82
N LYS A 243 22.85 6.11 -2.07
CA LYS A 243 23.47 5.29 -3.12
C LYS A 243 23.02 5.71 -4.53
N ASN A 244 21.74 6.04 -4.69
CA ASN A 244 21.11 6.43 -5.96
C ASN A 244 20.75 7.91 -5.92
N ALA A 245 21.77 8.78 -5.95
CA ALA A 245 21.61 10.23 -5.77
C ALA A 245 20.82 10.92 -6.89
N ASP A 246 20.61 10.24 -8.02
CA ASP A 246 19.78 10.64 -9.14
C ASP A 246 18.29 10.32 -8.93
N SER A 247 17.93 9.61 -7.86
CA SER A 247 16.54 9.30 -7.49
C SER A 247 15.95 10.29 -6.50
N ASN A 248 14.62 10.38 -6.48
CA ASN A 248 13.81 10.99 -5.43
C ASN A 248 13.13 9.87 -4.63
N VAL A 249 13.58 9.64 -3.40
CA VAL A 249 13.03 8.60 -2.50
C VAL A 249 12.24 9.28 -1.40
N ALA A 250 10.92 9.16 -1.47
CA ALA A 250 10.00 9.71 -0.49
C ALA A 250 9.54 8.61 0.47
N LEU A 251 9.89 8.73 1.75
CA LEU A 251 9.41 7.83 2.80
C LEU A 251 8.23 8.48 3.54
N PHE A 252 7.02 7.99 3.30
CA PHE A 252 5.84 8.44 4.02
C PHE A 252 5.67 7.67 5.34
N ASP A 253 5.55 8.40 6.45
CA ASP A 253 5.33 7.83 7.78
C ASP A 253 3.84 7.56 8.04
N THR A 254 3.34 6.55 7.36
CA THR A 254 1.97 6.05 7.49
C THR A 254 1.63 5.75 8.93
N ASN A 255 2.55 5.18 9.70
CA ASN A 255 2.35 4.81 11.09
C ASN A 255 2.03 6.02 11.96
N THR A 256 2.88 7.05 11.92
CA THR A 256 2.71 8.26 12.71
C THR A 256 1.43 8.99 12.28
N PHE A 257 1.19 9.13 10.97
CA PHE A 257 -0.01 9.78 10.46
C PHE A 257 -1.29 9.09 10.95
N LEU A 258 -1.41 7.77 10.75
CA LEU A 258 -2.59 7.00 11.14
C LEU A 258 -2.76 6.94 12.67
N ASN A 259 -1.69 6.92 13.46
CA ASN A 259 -1.80 7.10 14.92
C ASN A 259 -2.35 8.49 15.29
N GLY A 260 -2.02 9.53 14.51
CA GLY A 260 -2.59 10.86 14.63
C GLY A 260 -4.10 10.88 14.36
N VAL A 261 -4.55 10.17 13.33
CA VAL A 261 -5.98 9.96 13.00
C VAL A 261 -6.68 9.23 14.15
N LEU A 262 -6.11 8.13 14.64
CA LEU A 262 -6.66 7.36 15.78
C LEU A 262 -6.78 8.21 17.06
N LYS A 263 -5.89 9.18 17.27
CA LYS A 263 -5.90 10.09 18.42
C LYS A 263 -6.97 11.19 18.29
N ASN A 264 -7.28 11.63 17.07
CA ASN A 264 -8.23 12.72 16.81
C ASN A 264 -9.31 12.32 15.78
N PRO A 265 -10.02 11.19 15.96
CA PRO A 265 -10.81 10.57 14.89
C PRO A 265 -12.01 11.44 14.46
N GLY A 266 -12.57 12.24 15.38
CA GLY A 266 -13.70 13.11 15.07
C GLY A 266 -13.41 14.19 14.03
N GLN A 267 -12.15 14.63 13.87
CA GLN A 267 -11.76 15.58 12.80
C GLN A 267 -11.90 14.97 11.39
N TYR A 268 -11.93 13.64 11.35
CA TYR A 268 -11.99 12.84 10.13
C TYR A 268 -13.35 12.15 9.98
N GLY A 269 -14.36 12.49 10.80
CA GLY A 269 -15.68 11.83 10.75
C GLY A 269 -15.67 10.38 11.28
N ILE A 270 -14.58 9.93 11.89
CA ILE A 270 -14.44 8.56 12.41
C ILE A 270 -14.98 8.51 13.84
N LYS A 271 -15.83 7.52 14.14
CA LYS A 271 -16.42 7.30 15.46
C LYS A 271 -15.92 6.03 16.14
N ASN A 272 -15.54 5.01 15.38
CA ASN A 272 -15.04 3.74 15.93
C ASN A 272 -13.60 3.47 15.49
N THR A 273 -12.68 3.46 16.46
CA THR A 273 -11.24 3.27 16.25
C THR A 273 -10.70 1.95 16.78
N THR A 274 -11.50 1.18 17.51
CA THR A 274 -11.06 -0.03 18.23
C THR A 274 -11.71 -1.30 17.72
N GLY A 275 -12.82 -1.19 16.97
CA GLY A 275 -13.57 -2.29 16.41
C GLY A 275 -13.87 -2.11 14.92
N PHE A 276 -14.61 -3.07 14.38
CA PHE A 276 -15.10 -3.09 13.00
C PHE A 276 -16.54 -3.64 12.99
N CYS A 277 -17.27 -3.44 11.90
CA CYS A 277 -18.59 -4.03 11.71
C CYS A 277 -18.49 -5.57 11.61
N ALA A 278 -19.19 -6.32 12.48
CA ALA A 278 -19.15 -7.79 12.43
C ALA A 278 -19.69 -8.35 11.09
N ALA A 279 -20.57 -7.59 10.44
CA ALA A 279 -21.17 -7.89 9.14
C ALA A 279 -20.41 -7.27 7.94
N TRP A 280 -19.14 -6.88 8.10
CA TRP A 280 -18.33 -6.21 7.05
C TRP A 280 -18.28 -6.95 5.70
N ASN A 281 -18.49 -8.27 5.71
CA ASN A 281 -18.47 -9.11 4.50
C ASN A 281 -19.86 -9.38 3.93
N GLN A 282 -20.92 -8.80 4.50
CA GLN A 282 -22.27 -8.96 3.98
C GLN A 282 -22.43 -8.17 2.68
N PRO A 283 -23.22 -8.69 1.71
CA PRO A 283 -23.51 -7.96 0.49
C PRO A 283 -24.09 -6.58 0.79
N ASN A 284 -23.64 -5.55 0.09
CA ASN A 284 -24.13 -4.17 0.22
C ASN A 284 -23.99 -3.54 1.61
N VAL A 285 -23.20 -4.10 2.54
CA VAL A 285 -23.01 -3.50 3.88
C VAL A 285 -22.43 -2.09 3.81
N VAL A 286 -21.64 -1.79 2.78
CA VAL A 286 -21.08 -0.45 2.58
C VAL A 286 -22.16 0.56 2.22
N ALA A 287 -23.17 0.16 1.43
CA ALA A 287 -24.29 1.01 1.06
C ALA A 287 -25.42 1.04 2.10
N ASN A 288 -25.60 -0.03 2.89
CA ASN A 288 -26.72 -0.18 3.82
C ASN A 288 -26.28 -0.84 5.15
N ALA A 289 -25.30 -0.24 5.82
CA ALA A 289 -24.74 -0.77 7.06
C ALA A 289 -25.79 -0.95 8.17
N GLY A 290 -26.78 -0.05 8.23
CA GLY A 290 -27.85 -0.07 9.23
C GLY A 290 -28.71 -1.34 9.18
N GLN A 291 -28.93 -1.92 7.98
CA GLN A 291 -29.63 -3.20 7.83
C GLN A 291 -28.94 -4.35 8.60
N TYR A 292 -27.63 -4.25 8.78
CA TYR A 292 -26.82 -5.24 9.46
C TYR A 292 -26.48 -4.88 10.91
N GLY A 293 -27.10 -3.82 11.45
CA GLY A 293 -26.81 -3.33 12.79
C GLY A 293 -25.44 -2.66 12.92
N CYS A 294 -24.83 -2.25 11.81
CA CYS A 294 -23.59 -1.49 11.79
C CYS A 294 -23.89 0.00 11.67
N GLN A 295 -23.04 0.83 12.29
CA GLN A 295 -22.97 2.25 11.93
C GLN A 295 -22.47 2.38 10.48
N PRO A 296 -22.62 3.55 9.83
CA PRO A 296 -22.06 3.80 8.50
C PRO A 296 -20.59 3.34 8.42
N MET A 297 -20.22 2.68 7.31
CA MET A 297 -18.91 2.02 7.20
C MET A 297 -17.75 3.03 7.20
N ASP A 298 -17.98 4.25 6.74
CA ASP A 298 -17.05 5.39 6.77
C ASP A 298 -16.79 5.93 8.20
N GLU A 299 -17.68 5.66 9.16
CA GLU A 299 -17.47 6.02 10.57
C GLU A 299 -16.55 5.04 11.32
N TYR A 300 -16.10 3.96 10.69
CA TYR A 300 -15.08 3.05 11.22
C TYR A 300 -13.69 3.40 10.71
N PHE A 301 -12.70 3.26 11.58
CA PHE A 301 -11.29 3.26 11.17
C PHE A 301 -10.90 1.92 10.53
N TRP A 302 -11.33 0.82 11.14
CA TRP A 302 -11.02 -0.54 10.71
C TRP A 302 -12.21 -1.15 9.95
N PHE A 303 -11.98 -1.60 8.72
CA PHE A 303 -12.99 -2.28 7.92
C PHE A 303 -13.24 -3.71 8.40
N ASN A 304 -12.15 -4.40 8.74
CA ASN A 304 -12.18 -5.75 9.27
C ASN A 304 -11.10 -5.93 10.35
N THR A 305 -10.63 -7.15 10.60
CA THR A 305 -9.67 -7.44 11.66
C THR A 305 -8.29 -6.83 11.45
N ALA A 306 -7.94 -6.40 10.23
CA ALA A 306 -6.57 -5.97 9.89
C ALA A 306 -6.49 -4.84 8.85
N HIS A 307 -7.57 -4.48 8.15
CA HIS A 307 -7.56 -3.50 7.06
C HIS A 307 -8.34 -2.24 7.45
N LEU A 308 -7.93 -1.12 6.88
CA LEU A 308 -8.56 0.19 7.07
C LEU A 308 -9.82 0.28 6.21
N THR A 309 -10.72 1.22 6.51
CA THR A 309 -11.86 1.52 5.63
C THR A 309 -11.42 2.35 4.44
N SER A 310 -12.18 2.28 3.34
CA SER A 310 -11.94 3.13 2.16
C SER A 310 -11.90 4.63 2.51
N HIS A 311 -12.68 5.07 3.50
CA HIS A 311 -12.64 6.43 4.04
C HIS A 311 -11.27 6.80 4.65
N VAL A 312 -10.68 5.90 5.43
CA VAL A 312 -9.32 6.12 5.96
C VAL A 312 -8.28 6.10 4.84
N HIS A 313 -8.49 5.30 3.79
CA HIS A 313 -7.63 5.32 2.60
C HIS A 313 -7.73 6.64 1.82
N GLU A 314 -8.90 7.28 1.74
CA GLU A 314 -9.08 8.61 1.16
C GLU A 314 -8.33 9.69 1.94
N ILE A 315 -8.46 9.66 3.27
CA ILE A 315 -7.73 10.55 4.19
C ILE A 315 -6.21 10.38 4.02
N LEU A 316 -5.75 9.12 3.94
CA LEU A 316 -4.34 8.79 3.72
C LEU A 316 -3.85 9.27 2.36
N ALA A 317 -4.61 9.03 1.29
CA ALA A 317 -4.25 9.47 -0.07
C ALA A 317 -4.10 10.99 -0.16
N THR A 318 -5.01 11.73 0.48
CA THR A 318 -4.95 13.20 0.57
C THR A 318 -3.66 13.67 1.22
N GLU A 319 -3.23 13.03 2.32
CA GLU A 319 -2.00 13.41 3.01
C GLU A 319 -0.74 12.99 2.26
N VAL A 320 -0.76 11.80 1.64
CA VAL A 320 0.33 11.33 0.77
C VAL A 320 0.53 12.30 -0.40
N GLN A 321 -0.54 12.78 -1.03
CA GLN A 321 -0.45 13.74 -2.13
C GLN A 321 0.20 15.07 -1.68
N LYS A 322 -0.19 15.61 -0.53
CA LYS A 322 0.42 16.83 0.04
C LYS A 322 1.91 16.64 0.31
N PHE A 323 2.26 15.50 0.92
CA PHE A 323 3.64 15.12 1.19
C PHE A 323 4.47 15.02 -0.10
N LEU A 324 3.97 14.34 -1.13
CA LEU A 324 4.64 14.23 -2.43
C LEU A 324 4.74 15.58 -3.17
N SER A 325 3.83 16.50 -2.87
CA SER A 325 3.84 17.87 -3.41
C SER A 325 4.78 18.82 -2.67
N GLY A 326 5.42 18.38 -1.58
CA GLY A 326 6.25 19.23 -0.72
C GLY A 326 5.47 20.26 0.08
N SER A 327 4.16 20.06 0.24
CA SER A 327 3.25 20.94 1.00
C SER A 327 3.01 20.35 2.39
N SER A 328 4.04 20.39 3.25
CA SER A 328 4.00 19.88 4.63
C SER A 328 3.97 21.02 5.65
#